data_AF-A0A3L7TWK5-F1
#
_entry.id   AF-A0A3L7TWK5-F1
#
_cell.length_a   1.000
_cell.length_b   1.000
_cell.length_c   1.000
_cell.angle_alpha   90.00
_cell.angle_beta   90.00
_cell.angle_gamma   90.00
#
_symmetry.space_group_name_H-M   'P 1'
#
loop_
_entity.id
_entity.type
_entity.pdbx_description
1 polymer ?
#
loop_
_entity_poly.entity_id
_entity_poly.type
_entity_poly.pdbx_seq_one_letter_code
_entity_poly.pdbx_strand_id
1 'polypeptide(L)'
;MAGPRRSNLQESDRLKSPMEYFVSERNGEEKPRVLPFAILLAVACMSSLGVSARFWFADGRSLQRLVDYQTFKLLSPPSIQQSLRCATAYVHRLTEHSSGRDLAIWENWTQWLVGQFYSPILRTQNPRWIVAGGRGDCSERAAVLQDLLGCHGIETRFVGLGGHVVLEARTEAGTSVLDPDYGISMDLGIEQLQQQPAGQVAAELIRRGMTVPSSVQYEQLILTDFDNIPSDWNAPLSPRLKRLEEFCEIAFWLVPAVSWLFVVWMVIPVRD
;
A
#
# COMPACT_ATOMS: atom_id res chain seq x y z
N MET A 1 -6.55 36.24 41.81
CA MET A 1 -7.88 36.83 42.03
C MET A 1 -8.84 35.71 42.38
N ALA A 2 -9.48 35.83 43.55
CA ALA A 2 -10.28 34.81 44.18
C ALA A 2 -11.76 35.22 44.22
N GLY A 3 -12.65 34.22 44.07
CA GLY A 3 -14.05 34.20 44.53
C GLY A 3 -15.13 34.40 43.45
N PRO A 4 -16.43 34.02 43.69
CA PRO A 4 -16.98 33.25 44.83
C PRO A 4 -18.01 32.14 44.49
N ARG A 5 -18.33 31.39 45.56
CA ARG A 5 -19.40 30.38 45.78
C ARG A 5 -20.84 30.81 45.46
N ARG A 6 -21.69 29.84 45.07
CA ARG A 6 -23.12 29.65 45.46
C ARG A 6 -23.42 28.13 45.42
N SER A 7 -23.63 27.40 46.53
CA SER A 7 -24.73 27.35 47.52
C SER A 7 -25.97 26.55 47.08
N ASN A 8 -26.09 25.35 47.64
CA ASN A 8 -27.24 24.53 48.06
C ASN A 8 -28.66 24.93 47.62
N LEU A 9 -29.42 23.92 47.17
CA LEU A 9 -30.87 23.71 47.38
C LEU A 9 -31.12 22.20 47.18
N GLN A 10 -31.32 21.44 48.27
CA GLN A 10 -32.62 21.01 48.82
C GLN A 10 -33.12 19.66 48.26
N GLU A 11 -32.71 18.61 48.97
CA GLU A 11 -33.52 17.54 49.55
C GLU A 11 -35.04 17.63 49.31
N SER A 12 -35.61 16.62 48.64
CA SER A 12 -36.95 16.16 48.97
C SER A 12 -37.06 14.64 48.78
N ASP A 13 -37.20 13.97 49.92
CA ASP A 13 -37.68 12.60 50.07
C ASP A 13 -39.01 12.40 49.32
N ARG A 14 -39.05 11.39 48.44
CA ARG A 14 -40.29 10.70 48.09
C ARG A 14 -40.07 9.19 48.08
N LEU A 15 -40.47 8.59 49.20
CA LEU A 15 -41.30 7.39 49.28
C LEU A 15 -40.92 6.23 48.35
N LYS A 16 -40.12 5.33 48.91
CA LYS A 16 -39.98 3.93 48.50
C LYS A 16 -41.35 3.25 48.56
N SER A 17 -41.88 2.84 47.42
CA SER A 17 -42.89 1.79 47.32
C SER A 17 -42.18 0.50 46.87
N PRO A 18 -42.31 -0.64 47.57
CA PRO A 18 -41.81 -1.91 47.08
C PRO A 18 -42.75 -2.38 45.97
N MET A 19 -42.42 -2.04 44.72
CA MET A 19 -43.07 -2.62 43.56
C MET A 19 -42.53 -4.06 43.42
N GLU A 20 -43.29 -5.02 43.94
CA GLU A 20 -43.14 -6.44 43.60
C GLU A 20 -43.25 -6.57 42.08
N TYR A 21 -42.10 -6.68 41.43
CA TYR A 21 -42.03 -7.09 40.03
C TYR A 21 -42.42 -8.56 39.96
N PHE A 22 -43.69 -8.81 39.63
CA PHE A 22 -44.12 -10.07 39.04
C PHE A 22 -43.36 -10.25 37.72
N VAL A 23 -42.25 -10.98 37.76
CA VAL A 23 -41.58 -11.52 36.58
C VAL A 23 -42.45 -12.69 36.14
N SER A 24 -43.30 -12.48 35.13
CA SER A 24 -43.97 -13.58 34.47
C SER A 24 -42.90 -14.42 33.78
N GLU A 25 -42.72 -15.67 34.20
CA GLU A 25 -41.97 -16.67 33.43
C GLU A 25 -42.66 -16.85 32.07
N ARG A 26 -42.24 -16.05 31.08
CA ARG A 26 -42.54 -16.33 29.68
C ARG A 26 -41.70 -17.55 29.29
N ASN A 27 -42.27 -18.73 29.43
CA ASN A 27 -41.92 -19.93 28.67
C ASN A 27 -42.30 -19.72 27.18
N GLY A 28 -41.73 -18.68 26.58
CA GLY A 28 -41.72 -18.51 25.14
C GLY A 28 -40.44 -19.15 24.65
N GLU A 29 -40.54 -20.34 24.04
CA GLU A 29 -39.53 -20.81 23.10
C GLU A 29 -39.32 -19.72 22.05
N GLU A 30 -38.37 -18.81 22.28
CA GLU A 30 -37.90 -17.90 21.25
C GLU A 30 -37.24 -18.77 20.18
N LYS A 31 -38.02 -19.11 19.16
CA LYS A 31 -37.48 -19.71 17.94
C LYS A 31 -36.27 -18.87 17.52
N PRO A 32 -35.09 -19.48 17.33
CA PRO A 32 -33.92 -18.74 16.92
C PRO A 32 -34.29 -17.95 15.67
N ARG A 33 -34.22 -16.62 15.78
CA ARG A 33 -34.51 -15.70 14.67
C ARG A 33 -33.69 -16.21 13.50
N VAL A 34 -34.33 -16.55 12.37
CA VAL A 34 -33.70 -17.14 11.17
C VAL A 34 -32.87 -16.10 10.39
N LEU A 35 -32.92 -14.84 10.81
CA LEU A 35 -32.25 -13.70 10.20
C LEU A 35 -30.69 -13.68 10.25
N PRO A 36 -29.97 -14.22 11.25
CA PRO A 36 -28.51 -14.20 11.27
C PRO A 36 -27.91 -15.18 10.25
N PHE A 37 -28.55 -16.32 9.98
CA PHE A 37 -27.98 -17.32 9.08
C PHE A 37 -27.91 -16.84 7.63
N ALA A 38 -28.99 -16.24 7.11
CA ALA A 38 -29.02 -15.73 5.73
C ALA A 38 -28.00 -14.61 5.49
N ILE A 39 -27.82 -13.71 6.46
CA ILE A 39 -26.82 -12.63 6.38
C ILE A 39 -25.41 -13.21 6.37
N LEU A 40 -25.12 -14.17 7.28
CA LEU A 40 -23.81 -14.81 7.35
C LEU A 40 -23.49 -15.59 6.07
N LEU A 41 -24.46 -16.32 5.53
CA LEU A 41 -24.31 -17.01 4.25
C LEU A 41 -24.04 -16.03 3.11
N ALA A 42 -24.73 -14.89 3.07
CA ALA A 42 -24.47 -13.85 2.08
C ALA A 42 -23.04 -13.28 2.20
N VAL A 43 -22.56 -13.01 3.42
CA VAL A 43 -21.18 -12.56 3.66
C VAL A 43 -20.16 -13.61 3.22
N ALA A 44 -20.38 -14.90 3.55
CA ALA A 44 -19.52 -15.99 3.11
C ALA A 44 -19.46 -16.09 1.57
N CYS A 45 -20.62 -16.00 0.90
CA CYS A 45 -20.71 -16.03 -0.54
C CYS A 45 -20.01 -14.82 -1.19
N MET A 46 -20.30 -13.59 -0.75
CA MET A 46 -19.71 -12.38 -1.33
C MET A 46 -18.19 -12.34 -1.14
N SER A 47 -17.69 -12.70 0.04
CA SER A 47 -16.25 -12.75 0.30
C SER A 47 -15.54 -13.82 -0.54
N SER A 48 -16.18 -14.97 -0.77
CA SER A 48 -15.68 -16.02 -1.68
C SER A 48 -15.69 -15.58 -3.13
N LEU A 49 -16.73 -14.85 -3.57
CA LEU A 49 -16.76 -14.26 -4.91
C LEU A 49 -15.61 -13.27 -5.10
N GLY A 50 -15.26 -12.49 -4.08
CA GLY A 50 -14.08 -11.61 -4.10
C GLY A 50 -12.77 -12.38 -4.33
N VAL A 51 -12.59 -13.51 -3.62
CA VAL A 51 -11.43 -14.38 -3.80
C VAL A 51 -11.37 -14.92 -5.23
N SER A 52 -12.47 -15.45 -5.75
CA SER A 52 -12.48 -16.02 -7.09
C SER A 52 -12.38 -14.97 -8.19
N ALA A 53 -12.96 -13.77 -7.98
CA ALA A 53 -12.85 -12.64 -8.90
C ALA A 53 -11.39 -12.22 -9.13
N ARG A 54 -10.54 -12.30 -8.11
CA ARG A 54 -9.09 -12.06 -8.22
C ARG A 54 -8.43 -12.91 -9.31
N PHE A 55 -8.91 -14.14 -9.51
CA PHE A 55 -8.41 -15.05 -10.54
C PHE A 55 -9.12 -14.87 -11.89
N TRP A 56 -10.44 -14.62 -11.88
CA TRP A 56 -11.21 -14.44 -13.12
C TRP A 56 -10.87 -13.16 -13.88
N PHE A 57 -10.53 -12.08 -13.16
CA PHE A 57 -10.18 -10.79 -13.77
C PHE A 57 -8.68 -10.63 -14.02
N ALA A 58 -7.87 -11.66 -13.76
CA ALA A 58 -6.47 -11.64 -14.15
C ALA A 58 -6.37 -11.78 -15.68
N ASP A 59 -6.07 -10.69 -16.37
CA ASP A 59 -5.81 -10.75 -17.81
C ASP A 59 -4.44 -11.43 -18.10
N GLY A 60 -4.30 -12.00 -19.30
CA GLY A 60 -3.08 -12.70 -19.69
C GLY A 60 -1.83 -11.81 -19.70
N ARG A 61 -1.97 -10.50 -19.91
CA ARG A 61 -0.84 -9.55 -19.88
C ARG A 61 -0.35 -9.30 -18.47
N SER A 62 -1.27 -9.22 -17.51
CA SER A 62 -1.00 -9.04 -16.09
C SER A 62 -0.28 -10.25 -15.52
N LEU A 63 -0.72 -11.46 -15.89
CA LEU A 63 -0.01 -12.70 -15.56
C LEU A 63 1.38 -12.75 -16.19
N GLN A 64 1.51 -12.39 -17.47
CA GLN A 64 2.82 -12.35 -18.14
C GLN A 64 3.78 -11.38 -17.45
N ARG A 65 3.32 -10.16 -17.13
CA ARG A 65 4.12 -9.16 -16.38
C ARG A 65 4.58 -9.71 -15.04
N LEU A 66 3.71 -10.41 -14.31
CA LEU A 66 4.07 -11.03 -13.03
C LEU A 66 5.11 -12.13 -13.20
N VAL A 67 4.99 -12.98 -14.23
CA VAL A 67 5.97 -14.03 -14.53
C VAL A 67 7.32 -13.41 -14.93
N ASP A 68 7.32 -12.41 -15.81
CA ASP A 68 8.53 -11.70 -16.22
C ASP A 68 9.21 -11.04 -15.02
N TYR A 69 8.41 -10.46 -14.12
CA TYR A 69 8.88 -9.83 -12.89
C TYR A 69 9.52 -10.82 -11.92
N GLN A 70 8.88 -11.99 -11.70
CA GLN A 70 9.49 -13.04 -10.88
C GLN A 70 10.75 -13.60 -11.53
N THR A 71 10.77 -13.74 -12.86
CA THR A 71 11.95 -14.20 -13.59
C THR A 71 13.09 -13.21 -13.43
N PHE A 72 12.83 -11.90 -13.59
CA PHE A 72 13.84 -10.87 -13.43
C PHE A 72 14.45 -10.85 -12.02
N LYS A 73 13.63 -11.04 -10.97
CA LYS A 73 14.12 -11.15 -9.57
C LYS A 73 15.16 -12.25 -9.37
N LEU A 74 15.10 -13.31 -10.17
CA LEU A 74 16.02 -14.45 -10.07
C LEU A 74 17.31 -14.25 -10.87
N LEU A 75 17.33 -13.28 -11.79
CA LEU A 75 18.52 -12.98 -12.59
C LEU A 75 19.50 -12.16 -11.75
N SER A 76 20.73 -12.64 -11.62
CA SER A 76 21.82 -11.91 -10.99
C SER A 76 22.72 -11.29 -12.06
N PRO A 77 22.77 -9.96 -12.19
CA PRO A 77 23.69 -9.28 -13.10
C PRO A 77 25.14 -9.43 -12.63
N PRO A 78 26.13 -9.27 -13.52
CA PRO A 78 27.53 -9.53 -13.19
C PRO A 78 28.17 -8.44 -12.30
N SER A 79 27.55 -7.26 -12.17
CA SER A 79 28.01 -6.19 -11.27
C SER A 79 26.83 -5.42 -10.68
N ILE A 80 27.02 -4.83 -9.49
CA ILE A 80 25.99 -4.05 -8.80
C ILE A 80 25.51 -2.88 -9.66
N GLN A 81 26.44 -2.13 -10.29
CA GLN A 81 26.09 -0.98 -11.14
C GLN A 81 25.25 -1.40 -12.35
N GLN A 82 25.58 -2.55 -12.95
CA GLN A 82 24.76 -3.10 -14.02
C GLN A 82 23.38 -3.53 -13.49
N SER A 83 23.30 -4.09 -12.27
CA SER A 83 22.01 -4.39 -11.63
C SER A 83 21.15 -3.15 -11.44
N LEU A 84 21.72 -2.05 -10.95
CA LEU A 84 20.98 -0.80 -10.76
C LEU A 84 20.41 -0.30 -12.10
N ARG A 85 21.26 -0.20 -13.13
CA ARG A 85 20.84 0.27 -14.46
C ARG A 85 19.81 -0.64 -15.10
N CYS A 86 20.03 -1.95 -15.07
CA CYS A 86 19.11 -2.93 -15.66
C CYS A 86 17.77 -2.95 -14.94
N ALA A 87 17.75 -2.94 -13.61
CA ALA A 87 16.52 -2.93 -12.81
C ALA A 87 15.72 -1.65 -13.04
N THR A 88 16.37 -0.48 -13.00
CA THR A 88 15.71 0.81 -13.26
C THR A 88 15.10 0.84 -14.66
N ALA A 89 15.87 0.45 -15.68
CA ALA A 89 15.37 0.43 -17.07
C ALA A 89 14.26 -0.63 -17.26
N TYR A 90 14.32 -1.74 -16.53
CA TYR A 90 13.29 -2.78 -16.55
C TYR A 90 11.98 -2.26 -15.97
N VAL A 91 11.97 -1.69 -14.76
CA VAL A 91 10.77 -1.09 -14.17
C VAL A 91 10.21 0.01 -15.06
N HIS A 92 11.10 0.82 -15.65
CA HIS A 92 10.69 1.88 -16.56
C HIS A 92 9.86 1.39 -17.74
N ARG A 93 10.26 0.26 -18.36
CA ARG A 93 9.54 -0.36 -19.48
C ARG A 93 8.34 -1.20 -19.06
N LEU A 94 8.41 -1.80 -17.87
CA LEU A 94 7.38 -2.70 -17.34
C LEU A 94 6.09 -1.94 -17.00
N THR A 95 6.22 -0.67 -16.62
CA THR A 95 5.12 0.16 -16.13
C THR A 95 4.96 1.41 -16.99
N GLU A 96 3.72 1.82 -17.26
CA GLU A 96 3.44 3.15 -17.81
C GLU A 96 3.33 4.19 -16.68
N HIS A 97 3.86 5.40 -16.89
CA HIS A 97 3.62 6.48 -15.93
C HIS A 97 2.14 6.87 -15.96
N SER A 98 1.51 6.96 -14.80
CA SER A 98 0.16 7.49 -14.63
C SER A 98 0.08 8.37 -13.39
N SER A 99 -1.01 9.12 -13.22
CA SER A 99 -1.29 9.88 -11.98
C SER A 99 -1.62 8.99 -10.78
N GLY A 100 -1.20 7.73 -10.81
CA GLY A 100 -1.63 6.66 -9.93
C GLY A 100 -2.74 5.79 -10.48
N ARG A 101 -3.03 4.73 -9.73
CA ARG A 101 -4.15 3.82 -9.99
C ARG A 101 -4.78 3.39 -8.68
N ASP A 102 -6.10 3.49 -8.60
CA ASP A 102 -6.84 2.90 -7.49
C ASP A 102 -6.90 1.38 -7.65
N LEU A 103 -6.83 0.68 -6.51
CA LEU A 103 -7.10 -0.75 -6.42
C LEU A 103 -8.52 -1.04 -6.89
N ALA A 104 -8.62 -2.00 -7.79
CA ALA A 104 -9.91 -2.57 -8.13
C ALA A 104 -10.40 -3.45 -6.98
N ILE A 105 -11.73 -3.55 -6.83
CA ILE A 105 -12.36 -4.34 -5.78
C ILE A 105 -11.92 -5.81 -5.79
N TRP A 106 -11.61 -6.38 -6.96
CA TRP A 106 -11.17 -7.78 -7.09
C TRP A 106 -9.69 -7.99 -6.77
N GLU A 107 -8.87 -6.95 -6.71
CA GLU A 107 -7.46 -7.08 -6.31
C GLU A 107 -7.34 -7.27 -4.81
N ASN A 108 -8.02 -6.41 -4.04
CA ASN A 108 -8.19 -6.58 -2.60
C ASN A 108 -9.48 -5.88 -2.12
N TRP A 109 -10.56 -6.65 -1.97
CA TRP A 109 -11.88 -6.10 -1.62
C TRP A 109 -11.91 -5.48 -0.22
N THR A 110 -11.08 -5.96 0.71
CA THR A 110 -11.01 -5.39 2.07
C THR A 110 -10.33 -4.03 2.05
N GLN A 111 -9.21 -3.90 1.33
CA GLN A 111 -8.51 -2.64 1.14
C GLN A 111 -9.38 -1.63 0.39
N TRP A 112 -10.05 -2.07 -0.68
CA TRP A 112 -11.00 -1.26 -1.42
C TRP A 112 -12.14 -0.73 -0.54
N LEU A 113 -12.68 -1.57 0.35
CA LEU A 113 -13.73 -1.19 1.30
C LEU A 113 -13.23 -0.18 2.33
N VAL A 114 -12.08 -0.42 2.96
CA VAL A 114 -11.47 0.53 3.91
C VAL A 114 -11.17 1.86 3.22
N GLY A 115 -10.77 1.81 1.94
CA GLY A 115 -10.50 2.99 1.14
C GLY A 115 -11.70 3.88 0.84
N GLN A 116 -12.93 3.38 0.98
CA GLN A 116 -14.13 4.21 0.95
C GLN A 116 -14.18 5.20 2.13
N PHE A 117 -13.48 4.90 3.23
CA PHE A 117 -13.40 5.74 4.43
C PHE A 117 -12.04 6.43 4.58
N TYR A 118 -11.00 5.90 3.94
CA TYR A 118 -9.63 6.42 4.00
C TYR A 118 -8.94 6.34 2.64
N SER A 119 -9.19 7.33 1.77
CA SER A 119 -8.75 7.35 0.37
C SER A 119 -7.28 6.97 0.11
N PRO A 120 -6.28 7.35 0.93
CA PRO A 120 -4.89 6.96 0.67
C PRO A 120 -4.63 5.46 0.57
N ILE A 121 -5.45 4.61 1.21
CA ILE A 121 -5.31 3.14 1.12
C ILE A 121 -5.90 2.56 -0.18
N LEU A 122 -6.61 3.36 -0.99
CA LEU A 122 -7.04 2.88 -2.32
C LEU A 122 -5.84 2.69 -3.25
N ARG A 123 -4.72 3.36 -2.95
CA ARG A 123 -3.44 3.16 -3.63
C ARG A 123 -2.65 2.06 -2.93
N THR A 124 -1.70 1.46 -3.63
CA THR A 124 -0.93 0.32 -3.11
C THR A 124 0.56 0.54 -3.25
N GLN A 125 1.30 0.18 -2.21
CA GLN A 125 2.75 0.04 -2.23
C GLN A 125 3.17 -1.42 -2.49
N ASN A 126 2.23 -2.30 -2.84
CA ASN A 126 2.52 -3.69 -3.14
C ASN A 126 3.06 -3.83 -4.56
N PRO A 127 4.35 -4.17 -4.74
CA PRO A 127 4.99 -4.23 -6.05
C PRO A 127 4.31 -5.24 -6.98
N ARG A 128 3.73 -6.32 -6.45
CA ARG A 128 2.98 -7.30 -7.26
C ARG A 128 1.76 -6.67 -7.91
N TRP A 129 1.02 -5.83 -7.20
CA TRP A 129 -0.18 -5.18 -7.72
C TRP A 129 0.11 -4.07 -8.71
N ILE A 130 1.20 -3.33 -8.47
CA ILE A 130 1.68 -2.30 -9.39
C ILE A 130 2.15 -2.95 -10.70
N VAL A 131 2.94 -4.03 -10.62
CA VAL A 131 3.41 -4.80 -11.80
C VAL A 131 2.25 -5.46 -12.53
N ALA A 132 1.30 -6.06 -11.82
CA ALA A 132 0.14 -6.69 -12.42
C ALA A 132 -0.69 -5.67 -13.23
N GLY A 133 -0.91 -4.47 -12.71
CA GLY A 133 -1.58 -3.39 -13.45
C GLY A 133 -0.68 -2.76 -14.54
N GLY A 134 0.64 -2.81 -14.34
CA GLY A 134 1.70 -2.22 -15.13
C GLY A 134 1.47 -0.76 -15.50
N ARG A 135 0.90 -0.01 -14.56
CA ARG A 135 0.82 1.44 -14.54
C ARG A 135 1.07 1.89 -13.11
N GLY A 136 1.70 3.04 -12.94
CA GLY A 136 1.85 3.64 -11.63
C GLY A 136 2.50 5.02 -11.70
N ASP A 137 2.36 5.78 -10.63
CA ASP A 137 3.10 7.04 -10.49
C ASP A 137 4.57 6.82 -10.10
N CYS A 138 5.32 7.91 -9.97
CA CYS A 138 6.74 7.86 -9.60
C CYS A 138 6.99 7.07 -8.29
N SER A 139 6.11 7.22 -7.30
CA SER A 139 6.24 6.56 -6.00
C SER A 139 5.96 5.05 -6.05
N GLU A 140 4.95 4.64 -6.82
CA GLU A 140 4.60 3.24 -7.05
C GLU A 140 5.71 2.53 -7.84
N ARG A 141 6.25 3.19 -8.87
CA ARG A 141 7.38 2.68 -9.67
C ARG A 141 8.65 2.55 -8.82
N ALA A 142 8.92 3.53 -7.97
CA ALA A 142 10.01 3.45 -7.00
C ALA A 142 9.82 2.27 -6.03
N ALA A 143 8.59 2.00 -5.56
CA ALA A 143 8.32 0.83 -4.71
C ALA A 143 8.59 -0.51 -5.42
N VAL A 144 8.25 -0.62 -6.72
CA VAL A 144 8.59 -1.81 -7.53
C VAL A 144 10.10 -1.98 -7.65
N LEU A 145 10.83 -0.88 -7.90
CA LEU A 145 12.29 -0.91 -8.01
C LEU A 145 12.96 -1.28 -6.67
N GLN A 146 12.46 -0.75 -5.56
CA GLN A 146 12.95 -1.07 -4.21
C GLN A 146 12.80 -2.58 -3.93
N ASP A 147 11.64 -3.17 -4.25
CA ASP A 147 11.42 -4.61 -4.04
C ASP A 147 12.34 -5.47 -4.92
N LEU A 148 12.61 -5.06 -6.17
CA LEU A 148 13.59 -5.75 -7.03
C LEU A 148 15.00 -5.70 -6.43
N LEU A 149 15.47 -4.51 -6.06
CA LEU A 149 16.82 -4.32 -5.53
C LEU A 149 17.00 -4.99 -4.15
N GLY A 150 15.96 -4.96 -3.32
CA GLY A 150 15.94 -5.66 -2.04
C GLY A 150 16.06 -7.18 -2.17
N CYS A 151 15.53 -7.78 -3.24
CA CYS A 151 15.73 -9.22 -3.52
C CYS A 151 17.21 -9.57 -3.78
N HIS A 152 18.03 -8.60 -4.18
CA HIS A 152 19.47 -8.75 -4.38
C HIS A 152 20.30 -8.24 -3.20
N GLY A 153 19.66 -7.93 -2.06
CA GLY A 153 20.35 -7.43 -0.87
C GLY A 153 20.91 -6.00 -1.01
N ILE A 154 20.44 -5.24 -2.02
CA ILE A 154 20.87 -3.86 -2.22
C ILE A 154 19.99 -2.96 -1.36
N GLU A 155 20.61 -2.24 -0.41
CA GLU A 155 19.89 -1.31 0.44
C GLU A 155 19.43 -0.10 -0.37
N THR A 156 18.17 0.29 -0.22
CA THR A 156 17.60 1.46 -0.90
C THR A 156 16.81 2.34 0.05
N ARG A 157 16.65 3.62 -0.29
CA ARG A 157 15.72 4.53 0.41
C ARG A 157 15.00 5.40 -0.61
N PHE A 158 13.79 5.84 -0.27
CA PHE A 158 13.07 6.83 -1.06
C PHE A 158 13.66 8.22 -0.82
N VAL A 159 13.65 9.04 -1.85
CA VAL A 159 14.00 10.46 -1.75
C VAL A 159 12.90 11.25 -2.47
N GLY A 160 12.22 12.14 -1.74
CA GLY A 160 11.31 13.12 -2.34
C GLY A 160 12.12 14.17 -3.11
N LEU A 161 11.59 14.67 -4.22
CA LEU A 161 12.18 15.72 -5.06
C LEU A 161 11.09 16.73 -5.45
N GLY A 162 10.45 17.35 -4.46
CA GLY A 162 9.50 18.45 -4.68
C GLY A 162 8.25 18.05 -5.48
N GLY A 163 7.67 16.88 -5.19
CA GLY A 163 6.53 16.32 -5.92
C GLY A 163 6.89 15.18 -6.89
N HIS A 164 8.16 14.82 -6.96
CA HIS A 164 8.65 13.59 -7.59
C HIS A 164 9.28 12.66 -6.56
N VAL A 165 9.33 11.35 -6.82
CA VAL A 165 9.93 10.37 -5.91
C VAL A 165 10.93 9.52 -6.68
N VAL A 166 12.15 9.43 -6.16
CA VAL A 166 13.22 8.56 -6.68
C VAL A 166 13.69 7.60 -5.59
N LEU A 167 14.55 6.67 -5.97
CA LEU A 167 15.31 5.87 -5.01
C LEU A 167 16.76 6.31 -4.96
N GLU A 168 17.37 6.19 -3.79
CA GLU A 168 18.81 6.04 -3.66
C GLU A 168 19.14 4.60 -3.30
N ALA A 169 20.15 4.03 -3.97
CA ALA A 169 20.73 2.74 -3.62
C ALA A 169 22.11 2.94 -2.99
N ARG A 170 22.40 2.15 -1.95
CA ARG A 170 23.74 2.10 -1.33
C ARG A 170 24.54 0.98 -1.98
N THR A 171 25.76 1.31 -2.37
CA THR A 171 26.74 0.37 -2.94
C THR A 171 28.10 0.55 -2.24
N GLU A 172 29.05 -0.34 -2.50
CA GLU A 172 30.42 -0.19 -2.01
C GLU A 172 31.11 1.08 -2.55
N ALA A 173 30.72 1.55 -3.73
CA ALA A 173 31.26 2.75 -4.37
C ALA A 173 30.61 4.06 -3.86
N GLY A 174 29.60 3.97 -3.01
CA GLY A 174 28.79 5.10 -2.55
C GLY A 174 27.31 4.94 -2.90
N THR A 175 26.60 6.06 -2.92
CA THR A 175 25.16 6.11 -3.23
C THR A 175 24.91 6.38 -4.72
N SER A 176 23.81 5.87 -5.24
CA SER A 176 23.37 6.11 -6.62
C SER A 176 21.89 6.45 -6.66
N VAL A 177 21.52 7.53 -7.34
CA VAL A 177 20.12 7.91 -7.57
C VAL A 177 19.53 7.13 -8.74
N LEU A 178 18.38 6.53 -8.52
CA LEU A 178 17.66 5.67 -9.45
C LEU A 178 16.24 6.19 -9.64
N ASP A 179 15.90 6.44 -10.89
CA ASP A 179 14.60 6.97 -11.27
C ASP A 179 13.93 6.05 -12.29
N PRO A 180 13.03 5.14 -11.84
CA PRO A 180 12.30 4.26 -12.73
C PRO A 180 11.24 5.00 -13.56
N ASP A 181 10.90 6.24 -13.23
CA ASP A 181 9.94 7.03 -13.99
C ASP A 181 10.54 7.49 -15.31
N TYR A 182 11.75 8.04 -15.24
CA TYR A 182 12.50 8.47 -16.42
C TYR A 182 13.47 7.41 -16.96
N GLY A 183 13.63 6.28 -16.27
CA GLY A 183 14.56 5.22 -16.66
C GLY A 183 16.04 5.61 -16.46
N ILE A 184 16.33 6.51 -15.52
CA ILE A 184 17.67 7.06 -15.27
C ILE A 184 18.31 6.39 -14.05
N SER A 185 19.60 6.08 -14.14
CA SER A 185 20.44 5.68 -13.01
C SER A 185 21.72 6.50 -12.98
N MET A 186 21.91 7.35 -11.98
CA MET A 186 23.11 8.16 -11.80
C MET A 186 24.01 7.57 -10.73
N ASP A 187 25.31 7.47 -11.01
CA ASP A 187 26.29 6.86 -10.09
C ASP A 187 26.74 7.84 -8.98
N LEU A 188 25.84 8.75 -8.58
CA LEU A 188 26.01 9.75 -7.53
C LEU A 188 24.75 9.80 -6.66
N GLY A 189 24.90 10.07 -5.37
CA GLY A 189 23.79 10.34 -4.46
C GLY A 189 23.20 11.74 -4.65
N ILE A 190 22.03 11.98 -4.05
CA ILE A 190 21.31 13.25 -4.15
C ILE A 190 22.14 14.40 -3.61
N GLU A 191 22.82 14.22 -2.47
CA GLU A 191 23.69 15.24 -1.87
C GLU A 191 24.85 15.62 -2.82
N GLN A 192 25.41 14.65 -3.53
CA GLN A 192 26.50 14.88 -4.49
C GLN A 192 26.00 15.52 -5.79
N LEU A 193 24.79 15.18 -6.22
CA LEU A 193 24.14 15.77 -7.38
C LEU A 193 23.77 17.25 -7.11
N GLN A 194 23.32 17.58 -5.90
CA GLN A 194 23.03 18.96 -5.48
C GLN A 194 24.28 19.86 -5.47
N GLN A 195 25.46 19.28 -5.29
CA GLN A 195 26.73 20.00 -5.32
C GLN A 195 27.29 20.19 -6.73
N GLN A 196 26.66 19.60 -7.76
CA GLN A 196 27.10 19.80 -9.13
C GLN A 196 26.80 21.23 -9.60
N PRO A 197 27.69 21.85 -10.38
CA PRO A 197 27.39 23.13 -11.04
C PRO A 197 26.12 23.04 -11.90
N ALA A 198 25.31 24.09 -11.87
CA ALA A 198 24.08 24.18 -12.65
C ALA A 198 24.33 23.88 -14.14
N GLY A 199 23.46 23.07 -14.74
CA GLY A 199 23.55 22.59 -16.11
C GLY A 199 24.33 21.28 -16.28
N GLN A 200 25.13 20.85 -15.30
CA GLN A 200 25.90 19.60 -15.45
C GLN A 200 25.03 18.36 -15.39
N VAL A 201 24.03 18.32 -14.50
CA VAL A 201 23.10 17.19 -14.40
C VAL A 201 22.27 17.15 -15.67
N ALA A 202 21.72 18.29 -16.09
CA ALA A 202 20.94 18.37 -17.33
C ALA A 202 21.77 17.94 -18.56
N ALA A 203 23.03 18.35 -18.67
CA ALA A 203 23.91 17.96 -19.78
C ALA A 203 24.22 16.45 -19.80
N GLU A 204 24.39 15.82 -18.64
CA GLU A 204 24.53 14.35 -18.55
C GLU A 204 23.24 13.64 -18.99
N LEU A 205 22.07 14.13 -18.57
CA LEU A 205 20.77 13.54 -18.96
C LEU A 205 20.50 13.67 -20.46
N ILE A 206 20.84 14.81 -21.06
CA ILE A 206 20.76 15.02 -22.52
C ILE A 206 21.66 14.02 -23.25
N ARG A 207 22.90 13.80 -22.77
CA ARG A 207 23.81 12.79 -23.34
C ARG A 207 23.25 11.36 -23.28
N ARG A 208 22.35 11.09 -22.33
CA ARG A 208 21.64 9.81 -22.18
C ARG A 208 20.34 9.73 -22.98
N GLY A 209 20.02 10.77 -23.76
CA GLY A 209 18.87 10.79 -24.67
C GLY A 209 17.61 11.45 -24.08
N MET A 210 17.67 12.07 -22.91
CA MET A 210 16.56 12.87 -22.40
C MET A 210 16.41 14.17 -23.19
N THR A 211 15.19 14.65 -23.37
CA THR A 211 14.94 15.93 -24.04
C THR A 211 15.50 17.09 -23.21
N VAL A 212 15.88 18.19 -23.88
CA VAL A 212 16.42 19.37 -23.20
C VAL A 212 15.43 19.92 -22.16
N PRO A 213 14.13 20.14 -22.46
CA PRO A 213 13.19 20.65 -21.46
C PRO A 213 13.05 19.72 -20.24
N SER A 214 12.92 18.41 -20.46
CA SER A 214 12.81 17.44 -19.37
C SER A 214 14.08 17.38 -18.51
N SER A 215 15.26 17.47 -19.14
CA SER A 215 16.54 17.42 -18.42
C SER A 215 16.74 18.64 -17.52
N VAL A 216 16.36 19.84 -18.00
CA VAL A 216 16.42 21.07 -17.22
C VAL A 216 15.43 21.04 -16.07
N GLN A 217 14.19 20.60 -16.33
CA GLN A 217 13.18 20.44 -15.28
C GLN A 217 13.65 19.44 -14.21
N TYR A 218 14.23 18.31 -14.62
CA TYR A 218 14.71 17.29 -13.70
C TYR A 218 15.87 17.79 -12.83
N GLU A 219 16.83 18.51 -13.42
CA GLU A 219 17.90 19.14 -12.67
C GLU A 219 17.34 20.16 -11.65
N GLN A 220 16.32 20.94 -12.02
CA GLN A 220 15.67 21.85 -11.08
C GLN A 220 15.06 21.10 -9.88
N LEU A 221 14.41 19.95 -10.10
CA LEU A 221 13.87 19.13 -9.00
C LEU A 221 14.98 18.62 -8.07
N ILE A 222 16.13 18.24 -8.62
CA ILE A 222 17.30 17.82 -7.83
C ILE A 222 17.87 18.97 -7.01
N LEU A 223 18.03 20.14 -7.62
CA LEU A 223 18.67 21.30 -7.00
C LEU A 223 17.77 22.00 -5.97
N THR A 224 16.46 21.74 -5.94
CA THR A 224 15.58 22.29 -4.91
C THR A 224 15.67 21.51 -3.61
N ASP A 225 15.95 22.20 -2.49
CA ASP A 225 16.00 21.57 -1.15
C ASP A 225 14.62 21.34 -0.52
N PHE A 226 13.54 21.83 -1.12
CA PHE A 226 12.23 21.98 -0.47
C PHE A 226 11.62 20.65 0.03
N ASP A 227 12.02 19.51 -0.53
CA ASP A 227 11.48 18.19 -0.17
C ASP A 227 12.49 17.05 -0.37
N ASN A 228 13.79 17.34 -0.37
CA ASN A 228 14.86 16.35 -0.51
C ASN A 228 15.08 15.55 0.78
N ILE A 229 14.00 14.98 1.29
CA ILE A 229 13.95 14.27 2.57
C ILE A 229 14.13 12.77 2.27
N PRO A 230 15.31 12.19 2.57
CA PRO A 230 15.50 10.75 2.44
C PRO A 230 14.68 10.01 3.51
N SER A 231 14.03 8.92 3.10
CA SER A 231 13.46 7.96 4.06
C SER A 231 14.57 7.16 4.76
N ASP A 232 14.17 6.40 5.78
CA ASP A 232 15.03 5.35 6.33
C ASP A 232 15.39 4.31 5.26
N TRP A 233 16.56 3.68 5.40
CA TRP A 233 17.02 2.61 4.52
C TRP A 233 16.13 1.38 4.66
N ASN A 234 15.75 0.82 3.51
CA ASN A 234 14.82 -0.30 3.32
C ASN A 234 13.43 -0.09 3.94
N ALA A 235 13.09 1.14 4.31
CA ALA A 235 11.75 1.46 4.77
C ALA A 235 10.80 1.59 3.56
N PRO A 236 9.55 1.14 3.71
CA PRO A 236 8.51 1.45 2.72
C PRO A 236 8.25 2.96 2.71
N LEU A 237 7.75 3.49 1.59
CA LEU A 237 7.46 4.93 1.45
C LEU A 237 6.56 5.46 2.57
N SER A 238 5.52 4.69 2.91
CA SER A 238 4.64 4.97 4.05
C SER A 238 4.49 3.73 4.93
N PRO A 239 5.23 3.65 6.06
CA PRO A 239 5.15 2.52 6.99
C PRO A 239 3.77 2.32 7.61
N ARG A 240 2.96 3.39 7.74
CA ARG A 240 1.58 3.28 8.23
C ARG A 240 0.67 2.65 7.17
N LEU A 241 0.72 3.13 5.93
CA LEU A 241 -0.05 2.55 4.84
C LEU A 241 0.35 1.10 4.57
N LYS A 242 1.66 0.79 4.62
CA LYS A 242 2.16 -0.57 4.40
C LYS A 242 1.59 -1.58 5.39
N ARG A 243 1.57 -1.23 6.69
CA ARG A 243 0.96 -2.09 7.72
C ARG A 243 -0.54 -2.28 7.50
N LEU A 244 -1.23 -1.26 7.03
CA LEU A 244 -2.66 -1.34 6.74
C LEU A 244 -2.93 -2.20 5.50
N GLU A 245 -2.12 -2.09 4.46
CA GLU A 245 -2.14 -2.99 3.28
C GLU A 245 -1.91 -4.45 3.68
N GLU A 246 -0.91 -4.73 4.52
CA GLU A 246 -0.62 -6.08 5.02
C GLU A 246 -1.79 -6.65 5.83
N PHE A 247 -2.41 -5.84 6.68
CA PHE A 247 -3.62 -6.22 7.40
C PHE A 247 -4.77 -6.55 6.45
N CYS A 248 -5.01 -5.71 5.44
CA CYS A 248 -6.04 -5.96 4.42
C CYS A 248 -5.73 -7.23 3.60
N GLU A 249 -4.47 -7.50 3.25
CA GLU A 249 -4.11 -8.73 2.54
C GLU A 249 -4.40 -9.98 3.38
N ILE A 250 -4.16 -9.94 4.71
CA ILE A 250 -4.54 -11.03 5.61
C ILE A 250 -6.07 -11.14 5.70
N ALA A 251 -6.77 -10.01 5.90
CA ALA A 251 -8.23 -9.97 6.04
C ALA A 251 -8.95 -10.49 4.79
N PHE A 252 -8.40 -10.23 3.60
CA PHE A 252 -8.92 -10.71 2.31
C PHE A 252 -9.12 -12.24 2.31
N TRP A 253 -8.21 -13.00 2.92
CA TRP A 253 -8.27 -14.46 3.02
C TRP A 253 -8.97 -14.95 4.29
N LEU A 254 -8.74 -14.29 5.42
CA LEU A 254 -9.23 -14.72 6.72
C LEU A 254 -10.76 -14.60 6.83
N VAL A 255 -11.35 -13.51 6.32
CA VAL A 255 -12.80 -13.28 6.42
C VAL A 255 -13.62 -14.37 5.71
N PRO A 256 -13.35 -14.73 4.43
CA PRO A 256 -14.04 -15.85 3.80
C PRO A 256 -13.85 -17.17 4.56
N ALA A 257 -12.62 -17.46 5.02
CA ALA A 257 -12.32 -18.70 5.72
C ALA A 257 -13.10 -18.84 7.04
N VAL A 258 -13.11 -17.80 7.88
CA VAL A 258 -13.86 -17.78 9.15
C VAL A 258 -15.37 -17.84 8.89
N SER A 259 -15.86 -17.13 7.86
CA SER A 259 -17.27 -17.15 7.49
C SER A 259 -17.73 -18.56 7.11
N TRP A 260 -16.92 -19.30 6.34
CA TRP A 260 -17.21 -20.69 5.99
C TRP A 260 -17.17 -21.64 7.18
N LEU A 261 -16.17 -21.52 8.06
CA LEU A 261 -16.10 -22.32 9.28
C LEU A 261 -17.34 -22.13 10.15
N PHE A 262 -17.82 -20.89 10.26
CA PHE A 262 -19.04 -20.58 11.01
C PHE A 262 -20.29 -21.18 10.36
N VAL A 263 -20.44 -21.07 9.03
CA VAL A 263 -21.54 -21.70 8.30
C VAL A 263 -21.54 -23.22 8.49
N VAL A 264 -20.37 -23.86 8.41
CA VAL A 264 -20.24 -25.31 8.63
C VAL A 264 -20.62 -25.68 10.07
N TRP A 265 -20.12 -24.94 11.05
CA TRP A 265 -20.45 -25.16 12.47
C TRP A 265 -21.96 -25.06 12.75
N MET A 266 -22.65 -24.11 12.10
CA MET A 266 -24.11 -23.94 12.22
C MET A 266 -24.92 -25.06 11.56
N VAL A 267 -24.36 -25.77 10.57
CA VAL A 267 -25.05 -26.82 9.81
C VAL A 267 -24.81 -28.22 10.39
N ILE A 268 -23.69 -28.44 11.08
CA ILE A 268 -23.41 -29.72 11.74
C ILE A 268 -24.38 -29.88 12.93
N PRO A 269 -25.29 -30.86 12.91
CA PRO A 269 -26.17 -31.09 14.04
C PRO A 269 -25.34 -31.49 15.27
N VAL A 270 -25.53 -30.78 16.38
CA VAL A 270 -25.00 -31.20 17.68
C VAL A 270 -25.70 -32.50 18.02
N ARG A 271 -24.97 -33.62 17.93
CA ARG A 271 -25.44 -34.89 18.48
C ARG A 271 -25.24 -34.84 19.98
N ASP A 272 -26.33 -34.63 20.70
CA ASP A 272 -26.41 -34.89 22.13
C ASP A 272 -26.32 -36.40 22.42
#